data_AF-A0A9E6JDL2-F1
#
_entry.id   AF-A0A9E6JDL2-F1
#
_cell.length_a   1.000
_cell.length_b   1.000
_cell.length_c   1.000
_cell.angle_alpha   90.00
_cell.angle_beta   90.00
_cell.angle_gamma   90.00
#
_symmetry.space_group_name_H-M   'P 1'
#
loop_
_entity.id
_entity.type
_entity.pdbx_description
1 polymer ?
#
loop_
_entity_poly.entity_id
_entity_poly.type
_entity_poly.pdbx_seq_one_letter_code
_entity_poly.pdbx_strand_id
1 'polypeptide(L)'
;MRLCNLALALSILSFTACATSFEQALASYGDKLTKCNNIAKTNNKPFPVNGWFDSLSTQDKKNVVLFISMDNRETCSQKERQNLLDIAQSATPEQLKHIKLLVKNGNQNEFIKSLDINEIHKIQSIYSAPFDSLREGDELGLFE
;
A
#
# COMPACT_ATOMS: atom_id res chain seq x y z
N MET A 1 -25.83 13.16 60.08
CA MET A 1 -24.92 12.08 59.60
C MET A 1 -25.71 11.25 58.60
N ARG A 2 -25.43 11.39 57.29
CA ARG A 2 -24.60 10.46 56.49
C ARG A 2 -25.30 9.08 56.34
N LEU A 3 -25.64 8.54 55.17
CA LEU A 3 -25.19 8.74 53.79
C LEU A 3 -26.26 8.22 52.81
N CYS A 4 -26.32 8.82 51.62
CA CYS A 4 -27.05 8.33 50.45
C CYS A 4 -26.59 6.92 50.08
N ASN A 5 -27.50 5.94 50.16
CA ASN A 5 -27.33 4.62 49.54
C ASN A 5 -27.67 4.74 48.05
N LEU A 6 -26.67 5.03 47.23
CA LEU A 6 -26.78 4.88 45.78
C LEU A 6 -25.38 4.82 45.18
N ALA A 7 -24.87 3.60 44.97
CA ALA A 7 -23.90 3.26 43.92
C ALA A 7 -23.55 1.78 44.01
N LEU A 8 -24.44 0.90 43.52
CA LEU A 8 -24.05 -0.45 43.11
C LEU A 8 -24.25 -0.58 41.59
N ALA A 9 -23.57 0.28 40.84
CA ALA A 9 -23.48 0.18 39.40
C ALA A 9 -22.21 0.95 39.01
N LEU A 10 -21.10 0.24 38.83
CA LEU A 10 -20.00 0.54 37.89
C LEU A 10 -18.84 -0.43 38.18
N SER A 11 -19.02 -1.70 37.82
CA SER A 11 -17.92 -2.66 37.73
C SER A 11 -18.01 -3.44 36.43
N ILE A 12 -18.19 -2.70 35.34
CA ILE A 12 -17.73 -3.14 34.02
C ILE A 12 -16.40 -2.42 33.81
N LEU A 13 -15.35 -3.00 34.38
CA LEU A 13 -13.98 -2.71 33.99
C LEU A 13 -13.86 -3.10 32.52
N SER A 14 -14.08 -2.13 31.64
CA SER A 14 -13.66 -2.21 30.25
C SER A 14 -12.15 -2.43 30.25
N PHE A 15 -11.71 -3.68 30.13
CA PHE A 15 -10.35 -3.99 29.72
C PHE A 15 -10.19 -3.55 28.26
N THR A 16 -10.08 -2.25 28.02
CA THR A 16 -9.43 -1.77 26.81
C THR A 16 -7.97 -2.14 26.97
N ALA A 17 -7.57 -3.29 26.45
CA ALA A 17 -6.17 -3.60 26.28
C ALA A 17 -5.54 -2.42 25.51
N CYS A 18 -4.71 -1.61 26.17
CA CYS A 18 -3.98 -0.56 25.50
C CYS A 18 -3.06 -1.25 24.49
N ALA A 19 -3.42 -1.19 23.21
CA ALA A 19 -2.54 -1.62 22.15
C ALA A 19 -1.24 -0.82 22.29
N THR A 20 -0.12 -1.53 22.32
CA THR A 20 1.23 -0.96 22.27
C THR A 20 1.41 -0.15 20.99
N SER A 21 2.34 0.82 20.99
CA SER A 21 2.59 1.70 19.84
C SER A 21 2.94 0.93 18.57
N PHE A 22 3.59 -0.23 18.70
CA PHE A 22 3.92 -1.11 17.58
C PHE A 22 2.68 -1.73 16.95
N GLU A 23 1.77 -2.32 17.74
CA GLU A 23 0.56 -2.95 17.20
C GLU A 23 -0.44 -1.91 16.66
N GLN A 24 -0.45 -0.70 17.21
CA GLN A 24 -1.18 0.42 16.59
C GLN A 24 -0.61 0.80 15.21
N ALA A 25 0.72 0.87 15.09
CA ALA A 25 1.37 1.17 13.82
C ALA A 25 1.17 0.07 12.78
N LEU A 26 1.22 -1.19 13.22
CA LEU A 26 0.95 -2.35 12.37
C LEU A 26 -0.49 -2.36 11.87
N ALA A 27 -1.46 -2.11 12.76
CA ALA A 27 -2.87 -1.99 12.39
C ALA A 27 -3.09 -0.86 11.38
N SER A 28 -2.51 0.32 11.64
CA SER A 28 -2.58 1.47 10.74
C SER A 28 -2.02 1.17 9.34
N TYR A 29 -0.88 0.48 9.26
CA TYR A 29 -0.32 0.04 7.98
C TYR A 29 -1.24 -0.98 7.28
N GLY A 30 -1.79 -1.96 8.01
CA GLY A 30 -2.74 -2.93 7.47
C GLY A 30 -4.03 -2.31 6.92
N ASP A 31 -4.61 -1.35 7.65
CA ASP A 31 -5.78 -0.57 7.21
C ASP A 31 -5.46 0.22 5.94
N LYS A 32 -4.26 0.81 5.89
CA LYS A 32 -3.81 1.54 4.71
C LYS A 32 -3.65 0.65 3.50
N LEU A 33 -3.03 -0.51 3.63
CA LEU A 33 -2.91 -1.50 2.56
C LEU A 33 -4.29 -1.92 2.04
N THR A 34 -5.24 -2.14 2.95
CA THR A 34 -6.63 -2.45 2.60
C THR A 34 -7.27 -1.32 1.78
N LYS A 35 -7.09 -0.07 2.21
CA LYS A 35 -7.56 1.11 1.47
C LYS A 35 -6.92 1.22 0.09
N CYS A 36 -5.60 1.07 -0.02
CA CYS A 36 -4.89 1.14 -1.30
C CYS A 36 -5.35 0.03 -2.26
N ASN A 37 -5.59 -1.18 -1.75
CA ASN A 37 -6.13 -2.28 -2.54
C ASN A 37 -7.57 -2.02 -3.01
N ASN A 38 -8.41 -1.41 -2.17
CA ASN A 38 -9.76 -1.01 -2.57
C ASN A 38 -9.72 0.03 -3.68
N ILE A 39 -8.87 1.06 -3.56
CA ILE A 39 -8.64 2.04 -4.64
C ILE A 39 -8.23 1.32 -5.92
N ALA A 40 -7.29 0.37 -5.84
CA ALA A 40 -6.83 -0.37 -7.01
C ALA A 40 -7.95 -1.11 -7.75
N LYS A 41 -8.88 -1.73 -7.00
CA LYS A 41 -10.02 -2.46 -7.55
C LYS A 41 -11.10 -1.55 -8.14
N THR A 42 -11.30 -0.37 -7.56
CA THR A 42 -12.37 0.56 -7.96
C THR A 42 -11.91 1.64 -8.92
N ASN A 43 -10.60 1.84 -9.09
CA ASN A 43 -10.05 2.77 -10.05
C ASN A 43 -10.35 2.26 -11.45
N ASN A 44 -11.18 3.01 -12.18
CA ASN A 44 -11.62 2.73 -13.54
C ASN A 44 -11.19 3.85 -14.51
N LYS A 45 -10.25 4.71 -14.10
CA LYS A 45 -9.66 5.68 -15.00
C LYS A 45 -8.88 4.90 -16.07
N PRO A 46 -9.04 5.19 -17.38
CA PRO A 46 -8.25 4.54 -18.41
C PRO A 46 -6.75 4.77 -18.24
N PHE A 47 -5.94 3.74 -18.43
CA PHE A 47 -4.48 3.89 -18.46
C PHE A 47 -4.05 4.88 -19.56
N PRO A 48 -3.20 5.87 -19.28
CA PRO A 48 -2.78 6.83 -20.28
C PRO A 48 -1.75 6.20 -21.21
N VAL A 49 -2.09 6.19 -22.49
CA VAL A 49 -1.19 5.79 -23.58
C VAL A 49 -0.69 7.02 -24.33
N ASN A 50 0.57 6.98 -24.75
CA ASN A 50 1.19 8.00 -25.60
C ASN A 50 2.06 7.33 -26.66
N GLY A 51 2.55 8.11 -27.63
CA GLY A 51 3.34 7.55 -28.74
C GLY A 51 4.60 6.80 -28.31
N TRP A 52 5.19 7.15 -27.16
CA TRP A 52 6.29 6.37 -26.59
C TRP A 52 5.82 5.01 -26.10
N PHE A 53 4.76 4.95 -25.29
CA PHE A 53 4.21 3.70 -24.78
C PHE A 53 3.79 2.79 -25.93
N ASP A 54 3.13 3.33 -26.95
CA ASP A 54 2.67 2.56 -28.12
C ASP A 54 3.82 1.94 -28.92
N SER A 55 4.98 2.58 -28.94
CA SER A 55 6.18 2.10 -29.64
C SER A 55 6.88 0.92 -28.95
N LEU A 56 6.54 0.64 -27.69
CA LEU A 56 7.15 -0.42 -26.90
C LEU A 56 6.72 -1.82 -27.39
N SER A 57 7.59 -2.80 -27.14
CA SER A 57 7.22 -4.21 -27.28
C SER A 57 6.09 -4.59 -26.32
N THR A 58 5.32 -5.63 -26.61
CA THR A 58 4.26 -6.12 -25.71
C THR A 58 4.79 -6.43 -24.31
N GLN A 59 6.00 -7.01 -24.22
CA GLN A 59 6.62 -7.31 -22.93
C GLN A 59 7.00 -6.04 -22.16
N ASP A 60 7.52 -5.02 -22.85
CA ASP A 60 7.87 -3.75 -22.20
C ASP A 60 6.62 -2.98 -21.76
N LYS A 61 5.52 -3.02 -22.53
CA LYS A 61 4.22 -2.48 -22.11
C LYS A 61 3.75 -3.15 -20.81
N LYS A 62 3.81 -4.48 -20.73
CA LYS A 62 3.50 -5.23 -19.48
C LYS A 62 4.37 -4.78 -18.32
N ASN A 63 5.67 -4.63 -18.55
CA ASN A 63 6.61 -4.21 -17.53
C ASN A 63 6.33 -2.80 -17.01
N VAL A 64 5.98 -1.85 -17.89
CA VAL A 64 5.60 -0.48 -17.51
C VAL A 64 4.31 -0.50 -16.68
N VAL A 65 3.28 -1.19 -17.13
CA VAL A 65 1.99 -1.30 -16.41
C VAL A 65 2.19 -1.92 -15.03
N LEU A 66 2.98 -3.01 -14.94
CA LEU A 66 3.30 -3.67 -13.69
C LEU A 66 4.11 -2.76 -12.75
N PHE A 67 5.16 -2.12 -13.26
CA PHE A 67 6.00 -1.20 -12.49
C PHE A 67 5.18 -0.08 -11.86
N ILE A 68 4.40 0.65 -12.67
CA ILE A 68 3.59 1.78 -12.19
C ILE A 68 2.55 1.28 -11.17
N SER A 69 1.93 0.11 -11.38
CA SER A 69 1.00 -0.48 -10.41
C SER A 69 1.66 -0.77 -9.07
N MET A 70 2.85 -1.38 -9.08
CA MET A 70 3.60 -1.67 -7.86
C MET A 70 4.03 -0.39 -7.15
N ASP A 71 4.55 0.58 -7.89
CA ASP A 71 5.08 1.82 -7.34
C ASP A 71 3.96 2.73 -6.79
N ASN A 72 2.81 2.79 -7.45
CA ASN A 72 1.63 3.49 -6.94
C ASN A 72 1.08 2.84 -5.66
N ARG A 73 1.11 1.51 -5.56
CA ARG A 73 0.69 0.79 -4.34
C ARG A 73 1.64 1.09 -3.18
N GLU A 74 2.95 1.04 -3.40
CA GLU A 74 3.94 1.40 -2.37
C GLU A 74 3.78 2.85 -1.94
N THR A 75 3.71 3.78 -2.90
CA THR A 75 3.51 5.22 -2.65
C THR A 75 2.24 5.47 -1.85
N CYS A 76 1.15 4.75 -2.16
CA CYS A 76 -0.11 4.89 -1.44
C CYS A 76 0.02 4.59 0.06
N SER A 77 0.84 3.60 0.45
CA SER A 77 1.02 3.18 1.85
C SER A 77 2.34 3.62 2.50
N GLN A 78 3.15 4.40 1.80
CA GLN A 78 4.53 4.71 2.21
C GLN A 78 4.62 5.35 3.59
N LYS A 79 3.71 6.29 3.91
CA LYS A 79 3.73 7.00 5.19
C LYS A 79 3.51 6.06 6.37
N GLU A 80 2.48 5.21 6.28
CA GLU A 80 2.13 4.27 7.33
C GLU A 80 3.19 3.16 7.46
N ARG A 81 3.75 2.71 6.32
CA ARG A 81 4.88 1.79 6.29
C ARG A 81 6.11 2.37 6.99
N GLN A 82 6.47 3.62 6.69
CA GLN A 82 7.63 4.28 7.31
C GLN A 82 7.42 4.44 8.82
N ASN A 83 6.23 4.84 9.26
CA ASN A 83 5.90 4.93 10.68
C ASN A 83 6.06 3.57 11.41
N LEU A 84 5.61 2.47 10.79
CA LEU A 84 5.83 1.13 11.33
C LEU A 84 7.33 0.80 11.42
N LEU A 85 8.12 1.13 10.39
CA LEU A 85 9.58 0.92 10.40
C LEU A 85 10.30 1.73 11.48
N ASP A 86 9.89 2.97 11.70
CA ASP A 86 10.49 3.84 12.71
C ASP A 86 10.23 3.29 14.13
N ILE A 87 8.99 2.86 14.41
CA ILE A 87 8.63 2.22 15.68
C ILE A 87 9.32 0.86 15.84
N ALA A 88 9.47 0.12 14.73
CA ALA A 88 10.15 -1.18 14.71
C ALA A 88 11.63 -1.11 15.14
N GLN A 89 12.29 0.05 15.05
CA GLN A 89 13.67 0.22 15.53
C GLN A 89 13.82 -0.07 17.04
N SER A 90 12.75 0.10 17.81
CA SER A 90 12.71 -0.19 19.25
C SER A 90 11.88 -1.44 19.59
N ALA A 91 11.46 -2.22 18.58
CA ALA A 91 10.62 -3.39 18.78
C ALA A 91 11.43 -4.62 19.23
N THR A 92 10.75 -5.55 19.90
CA THR A 92 11.35 -6.83 20.29
C THR A 92 11.65 -7.70 19.05
N PRO A 93 12.60 -8.67 19.13
CA PRO A 93 12.86 -9.60 18.05
C PRO A 93 11.61 -10.38 17.57
N GLU A 94 10.69 -10.69 18.48
CA GLU A 94 9.44 -11.38 18.12
C GLU A 94 8.50 -10.47 17.31
N GLN A 95 8.32 -9.21 17.74
CA GLN A 95 7.57 -8.21 16.97
C GLN A 95 8.15 -8.01 15.56
N LEU A 96 9.48 -7.93 15.44
CA LEU A 96 10.17 -7.80 14.15
C LEU A 96 9.95 -9.00 13.22
N LYS A 97 9.88 -10.21 13.77
CA LYS A 97 9.63 -11.44 13.00
C LYS A 97 8.27 -11.38 12.30
N HIS A 98 7.25 -10.79 12.93
CA HIS A 98 5.90 -10.68 12.35
C HIS A 98 5.80 -9.72 11.17
N ILE A 99 6.67 -8.72 11.07
CA ILE A 99 6.58 -7.69 10.02
C ILE A 99 7.60 -7.83 8.90
N LYS A 100 8.61 -8.70 9.06
CA LYS A 100 9.76 -8.83 8.14
C LYS A 100 9.37 -8.98 6.66
N LEU A 101 8.31 -9.74 6.36
CA LEU A 101 7.83 -9.92 4.98
C LEU A 101 6.94 -8.75 4.52
N LEU A 102 6.20 -8.13 5.44
CA LEU A 102 5.27 -7.03 5.16
C LEU A 102 6.00 -5.72 4.78
N VAL A 103 7.22 -5.54 5.29
CA VAL A 103 8.02 -4.33 5.05
C VAL A 103 9.18 -4.57 4.09
N LYS A 104 9.30 -5.75 3.49
CA LYS A 104 10.36 -6.02 2.51
C LYS A 104 10.04 -5.30 1.20
N ASN A 105 10.93 -4.39 0.79
CA ASN A 105 10.84 -3.77 -0.53
C ASN A 105 11.28 -4.76 -1.62
N GLY A 106 10.53 -4.77 -2.72
CA GLY A 106 11.01 -5.32 -3.99
C GLY A 106 12.01 -4.38 -4.66
N ASN A 107 12.68 -4.87 -5.70
CA ASN A 107 13.42 -4.01 -6.63
C ASN A 107 12.61 -3.90 -7.93
N GLN A 108 11.48 -3.18 -7.89
CA GLN A 108 10.63 -3.02 -9.07
C GLN A 108 11.34 -2.32 -10.23
N ASN A 109 12.43 -1.58 -9.98
CA ASN A 109 13.22 -0.95 -11.04
C ASN A 109 13.82 -1.95 -12.03
N GLU A 110 13.98 -3.23 -11.66
CA GLU A 110 14.43 -4.27 -12.58
C GLU A 110 13.50 -4.45 -13.79
N PHE A 111 12.20 -4.18 -13.64
CA PHE A 111 11.23 -4.30 -14.73
C PHE A 111 11.44 -3.25 -15.82
N ILE A 112 12.05 -2.11 -15.48
CA ILE A 112 12.10 -0.93 -16.35
C ILE A 112 13.53 -0.44 -16.62
N LYS A 113 14.55 -1.21 -16.24
CA LYS A 113 15.96 -0.80 -16.28
C LYS A 113 16.48 -0.37 -17.67
N SER A 114 15.87 -0.87 -18.74
CA SER A 114 16.22 -0.54 -20.13
C SER A 114 15.27 0.46 -20.78
N LEU A 115 14.30 1.01 -20.02
CA LEU A 115 13.25 1.89 -20.52
C LEU A 115 13.49 3.34 -20.11
N ASP A 116 12.88 4.28 -20.83
CA ASP A 116 12.95 5.70 -20.49
C ASP A 116 12.10 6.00 -19.25
N ILE A 117 12.76 6.13 -18.10
CA ILE A 117 12.13 6.44 -16.82
C ILE A 117 11.35 7.77 -16.84
N ASN A 118 11.74 8.74 -17.67
CA ASN A 118 11.04 10.02 -17.71
C ASN A 118 9.65 9.88 -18.34
N GLU A 119 9.52 9.04 -19.37
CA GLU A 119 8.23 8.74 -19.99
C GLU A 119 7.32 7.95 -19.03
N ILE A 120 7.89 7.02 -18.27
CA ILE A 120 7.17 6.29 -17.21
C ILE A 120 6.64 7.27 -16.16
N HIS A 121 7.49 8.19 -15.68
CA HIS A 121 7.07 9.20 -14.70
C HIS A 121 6.02 10.17 -15.25
N LYS A 122 6.03 10.50 -16.55
CA LYS A 122 4.96 11.30 -17.16
C LYS A 122 3.62 10.58 -17.06
N ILE A 123 3.57 9.29 -17.43
CA ILE A 123 2.36 8.45 -17.30
C ILE A 123 1.92 8.40 -15.83
N GLN A 124 2.85 8.08 -14.92
CA GLN A 124 2.56 7.95 -13.50
C GLN A 124 2.07 9.25 -12.86
N SER A 125 2.57 10.42 -13.28
CA SER A 125 2.15 11.72 -12.73
C SER A 125 0.66 12.01 -12.95
N ILE A 126 0.09 11.52 -14.05
CA ILE A 126 -1.33 11.65 -14.37
C ILE A 126 -2.14 10.41 -13.98
N TYR A 127 -1.47 9.32 -13.58
CA TYR A 127 -2.06 8.03 -13.24
C TYR A 127 -1.44 7.48 -11.95
N SER A 128 -1.46 8.29 -10.88
CA SER A 128 -0.73 8.03 -9.63
C SER A 128 -1.51 7.23 -8.59
N ALA A 129 -2.82 7.05 -8.79
CA ALA A 129 -3.64 6.23 -7.90
C ALA A 129 -3.31 4.74 -8.09
N PRO A 130 -3.40 3.91 -7.03
CA PRO A 130 -3.37 2.46 -7.19
C PRO A 130 -4.38 1.97 -8.23
N PHE A 131 -4.02 0.92 -8.97
CA PHE A 131 -4.87 0.28 -9.96
C PHE A 131 -4.57 -1.23 -10.04
N ASP A 132 -5.42 -1.95 -10.78
CA ASP A 132 -5.25 -3.36 -11.07
C ASP A 132 -4.51 -3.54 -12.40
N SER A 133 -3.23 -3.92 -12.33
CA SER A 133 -2.40 -4.11 -13.53
C SER A 133 -2.86 -5.26 -14.43
N LEU A 134 -3.58 -6.25 -13.89
CA LEU A 134 -4.13 -7.33 -14.72
C LEU A 134 -5.35 -6.82 -15.48
N ARG A 135 -6.23 -6.04 -14.84
CA ARG A 135 -7.35 -5.41 -15.56
C ARG A 135 -6.84 -4.44 -16.64
N GLU A 136 -5.91 -3.54 -16.30
CA GLU A 136 -5.38 -2.59 -17.29
C GLU A 136 -4.64 -3.31 -18.43
N GLY A 137 -3.89 -4.39 -18.12
CA GLY A 137 -3.23 -5.17 -19.16
C GLY A 137 -4.21 -5.85 -20.13
N ASP A 138 -5.38 -6.27 -19.65
CA ASP A 138 -6.46 -6.84 -20.46
C ASP A 138 -7.12 -5.76 -21.33
N GLU A 139 -7.47 -4.62 -20.75
CA GLU A 139 -8.05 -3.46 -21.47
C GLU A 139 -7.11 -2.92 -22.56
N LEU A 140 -5.80 -3.03 -22.36
CA LEU A 140 -4.76 -2.66 -23.33
C LEU A 140 -4.45 -3.77 -24.36
N GLY A 141 -5.08 -4.94 -24.26
CA GLY A 141 -4.84 -6.07 -25.17
C GLY A 141 -3.41 -6.64 -25.06
N LEU A 142 -2.83 -6.64 -23.85
CA LEU A 142 -1.47 -7.13 -23.62
C LEU A 142 -1.42 -8.63 -23.37
N PHE A 143 -2.52 -9.27 -22.97
CA PHE A 143 -2.59 -10.71 -22.76
C PHE A 143 -3.05 -11.44 -24.03
N GLU A 144 -2.54 -12.67 -24.21
CA GLU A 144 -2.93 -13.58 -25.30
C GLU A 144 -4.18 -14.38 -24.91
#